data_AF-A0A3P6V3H2-F1
#
_entry.id   AF-A0A3P6V3H2-F1
#
_cell.length_a   1.000
_cell.length_b   1.000
_cell.length_c   1.000
_cell.angle_alpha   90.00
_cell.angle_beta   90.00
_cell.angle_gamma   90.00
#
_symmetry.space_group_name_H-M   'P 1'
#
loop_
_entity.id
_entity.type
_entity.pdbx_description
1 polymer ?
#
loop_
_entity_poly.entity_id
_entity_poly.type
_entity_poly.pdbx_seq_one_letter_code
_entity_poly.pdbx_strand_id
1 'polypeptide(L)'
;MLDSSDKKTPLISDFKEYHTDTTVRFVIKIANGRMKELESEGLHKVFKLQTVLNTTSMVLFDAAGCLRKFNSPEEICAEFFETRKQKYIERKAFMEGMLKSQSNRLTNQARFILAKIKGEIVMENKKKAAIVEQLVKKGFDPDPVKRWKELQKKKELEQSGEYDAAEEEEQMEVGLPLFWITPHIWWSR
;
A
#
# COMPACT_ATOMS: atom_id res chain seq x y z
N MET A 1 -20.02 -51.43 -30.17
CA MET A 1 -19.69 -51.03 -31.54
C MET A 1 -18.31 -50.41 -31.50
N LEU A 2 -17.38 -50.95 -32.30
CA LEU A 2 -15.99 -50.51 -32.38
C LEU A 2 -15.94 -49.11 -32.98
N ASP A 3 -15.41 -48.15 -32.24
CA ASP A 3 -15.11 -46.81 -32.73
C ASP A 3 -14.04 -46.94 -33.84
N SER A 4 -14.48 -46.84 -35.09
CA SER A 4 -13.60 -46.91 -36.25
C SER A 4 -12.86 -45.59 -36.31
N SER A 5 -11.57 -45.62 -36.00
CA SER A 5 -10.71 -44.45 -36.11
C SER A 5 -10.70 -43.94 -37.55
N ASP A 6 -11.41 -42.84 -37.79
CA ASP A 6 -11.34 -42.08 -39.02
C ASP A 6 -9.88 -41.74 -39.31
N LYS A 7 -9.31 -42.41 -40.31
CA LYS A 7 -7.95 -42.15 -40.81
C LYS A 7 -7.91 -40.77 -41.45
N LYS A 8 -7.79 -39.73 -40.63
CA LYS A 8 -7.50 -38.37 -41.11
C LYS A 8 -6.14 -38.41 -41.82
N THR A 9 -6.14 -38.10 -43.11
CA THR A 9 -4.91 -37.94 -43.89
C THR A 9 -4.04 -36.87 -43.22
N PRO A 10 -2.73 -37.16 -43.02
CA PRO A 10 -1.84 -36.24 -42.32
C PRO A 10 -1.79 -34.89 -43.04
N LEU A 11 -1.96 -33.83 -42.25
CA LEU A 11 -1.94 -32.44 -42.70
C LEU A 11 -0.52 -31.94 -42.97
N ILE A 12 0.40 -32.33 -42.08
CA ILE A 12 1.79 -31.92 -42.01
C ILE A 12 2.65 -33.11 -42.39
N SER A 13 3.69 -32.89 -43.19
CA SER A 13 4.68 -33.90 -43.54
C SER A 13 5.85 -33.93 -42.57
N ASP A 14 6.26 -32.77 -42.05
CA ASP A 14 7.37 -32.61 -41.11
C ASP A 14 7.25 -31.26 -40.36
N PHE A 15 7.87 -31.11 -39.19
CA PHE A 15 8.01 -29.81 -38.55
C PHE A 15 9.33 -29.72 -37.77
N LYS A 16 9.88 -28.51 -37.68
CA LYS A 16 11.10 -28.21 -36.90
C LYS A 16 10.83 -27.11 -35.90
N GLU A 17 11.49 -27.22 -34.76
CA GLU A 17 11.37 -26.29 -33.64
C GLU A 17 12.64 -25.46 -33.50
N TYR A 18 12.46 -24.14 -33.39
CA TYR A 18 13.55 -23.18 -33.17
C TYR A 18 13.16 -22.24 -32.03
N HIS A 19 12.71 -22.80 -30.92
CA HIS A 19 12.28 -22.06 -29.74
C HIS A 19 13.44 -21.41 -29.01
N THR A 20 13.14 -20.33 -28.31
CA THR A 20 13.98 -19.77 -27.25
C THR A 20 13.19 -19.82 -25.94
N ASP A 21 13.76 -19.29 -24.86
CA ASP A 21 13.08 -19.14 -23.57
C ASP A 21 11.85 -18.20 -23.63
N THR A 22 11.84 -17.25 -24.57
CA THR A 22 10.82 -16.18 -24.65
C THR A 22 10.02 -16.17 -25.94
N THR A 23 10.45 -16.92 -26.96
CA THR A 23 9.78 -16.92 -28.28
C THR A 23 9.56 -18.32 -28.84
N VAL A 24 8.43 -18.46 -29.55
CA VAL A 24 7.99 -19.71 -30.17
C VAL A 24 8.12 -19.61 -31.69
N ARG A 25 8.90 -20.51 -32.30
CA ARG A 25 9.05 -20.61 -33.76
C ARG A 25 8.96 -22.07 -34.22
N PHE A 26 7.94 -22.36 -35.02
CA PHE A 26 7.78 -23.61 -35.74
C PHE A 26 8.05 -23.40 -37.23
N VAL A 27 8.78 -24.31 -37.86
CA VAL A 27 8.91 -24.40 -39.32
C VAL A 27 8.20 -25.67 -39.75
N ILE A 28 7.03 -25.52 -40.36
CA ILE A 28 6.13 -26.63 -40.71
C ILE A 28 6.24 -26.90 -42.20
N LYS A 29 6.43 -28.16 -42.60
CA LYS A 29 6.29 -28.62 -43.99
C LYS A 29 4.91 -29.23 -44.17
N ILE A 30 4.16 -28.71 -45.13
CA ILE A 30 2.80 -29.17 -45.44
C ILE A 30 2.87 -30.33 -46.45
N ALA A 31 1.91 -31.25 -46.41
CA ALA A 31 1.82 -32.33 -47.40
C ALA A 31 1.49 -31.78 -48.81
N ASN A 32 2.13 -32.34 -49.85
CA ASN A 32 2.02 -31.84 -51.23
C ASN A 32 0.56 -31.75 -51.71
N GLY A 33 0.24 -30.65 -52.41
CA GLY A 33 -1.08 -30.42 -52.99
C GLY A 33 -2.12 -29.82 -52.03
N ARG A 34 -1.88 -29.80 -50.71
CA ARG A 34 -2.86 -29.33 -49.72
C ARG A 34 -2.76 -27.85 -49.36
N MET A 35 -1.66 -27.17 -49.71
CA MET A 35 -1.42 -25.77 -49.31
C MET A 35 -2.57 -24.83 -49.70
N LYS A 36 -3.05 -24.91 -50.95
CA LYS A 36 -4.13 -24.05 -51.44
C LYS A 36 -5.46 -24.25 -50.70
N GLU A 37 -5.74 -25.47 -50.24
CA GLU A 37 -6.92 -25.80 -49.43
C GLU A 37 -6.82 -25.23 -48.02
N LEU A 38 -5.62 -25.26 -47.42
CA LEU A 38 -5.39 -24.72 -46.08
C LEU A 38 -5.38 -23.20 -46.05
N GLU A 39 -4.89 -22.58 -47.12
CA GLU A 39 -4.95 -21.13 -47.30
C GLU A 39 -6.39 -20.65 -47.48
N SER A 40 -7.23 -21.38 -48.22
CA SER A 40 -8.64 -21.02 -48.40
C SER A 40 -9.47 -21.22 -47.13
N GLU A 41 -9.15 -22.22 -46.30
CA GLU A 41 -9.76 -22.43 -44.98
C GLU A 41 -9.24 -21.45 -43.90
N GLY A 42 -8.01 -20.94 -44.09
CA GLY A 42 -7.33 -20.00 -43.21
C GLY A 42 -6.38 -20.70 -42.24
N LEU A 43 -5.08 -20.45 -42.42
CA LEU A 43 -4.00 -21.11 -41.65
C LEU A 43 -4.14 -20.94 -40.13
N HIS A 44 -4.60 -19.78 -39.66
CA HIS A 44 -4.80 -19.53 -38.23
C HIS A 44 -5.84 -20.48 -37.61
N LYS A 45 -6.89 -20.81 -38.36
CA LYS A 45 -7.94 -21.74 -37.91
C LYS A 45 -7.44 -23.18 -37.98
N VAL A 46 -6.80 -23.55 -39.09
CA VAL A 46 -6.24 -24.88 -39.34
C VAL A 46 -5.20 -25.26 -38.28
N PHE A 47 -4.27 -24.35 -37.97
CA PHE A 47 -3.23 -24.55 -36.97
C PHE A 47 -3.64 -24.15 -35.55
N LYS A 48 -4.92 -23.79 -35.33
CA LYS A 48 -5.47 -23.41 -34.03
C LYS A 48 -4.69 -22.29 -33.33
N LEU A 49 -4.24 -21.31 -34.10
CA LEU A 49 -3.52 -20.12 -33.64
C LEU A 49 -4.47 -18.99 -33.17
N GLN A 50 -5.77 -19.24 -33.19
CA GLN A 50 -6.80 -18.31 -32.73
C GLN A 50 -7.56 -18.92 -31.56
N THR A 51 -7.68 -18.14 -30.49
CA THR A 51 -8.53 -18.43 -29.35
C THR A 51 -9.42 -17.22 -29.08
N VAL A 52 -10.69 -17.48 -28.76
CA VAL A 52 -11.62 -16.43 -28.37
C VAL A 52 -11.54 -16.27 -26.86
N LEU A 53 -11.18 -15.07 -26.40
CA LEU A 53 -11.21 -14.70 -24.99
C LEU A 53 -12.50 -13.95 -24.72
N ASN A 54 -13.32 -14.47 -23.79
CA ASN A 54 -14.58 -13.85 -23.41
C ASN A 54 -14.45 -13.16 -22.05
N THR A 55 -14.77 -11.87 -21.99
CA THR A 55 -14.73 -11.02 -20.79
C THR A 55 -16.13 -10.78 -20.18
N THR A 56 -17.10 -11.67 -20.41
CA THR A 56 -18.50 -11.53 -19.94
C THR A 56 -18.67 -11.53 -18.41
N SER A 57 -17.69 -12.04 -17.65
CA SER A 57 -17.79 -12.19 -16.20
C SER A 57 -16.61 -11.53 -15.48
N MET A 58 -16.74 -10.24 -15.18
CA MET A 58 -15.83 -9.50 -14.30
C MET A 58 -16.47 -9.36 -12.92
N VAL A 59 -16.15 -10.26 -11.99
CA VAL A 59 -16.70 -10.24 -10.63
C VAL A 59 -15.56 -10.01 -9.64
N LEU A 60 -15.65 -8.94 -8.86
CA LEU A 60 -14.61 -8.49 -7.93
C LEU A 60 -15.25 -8.06 -6.61
N PHE A 61 -14.43 -8.01 -5.55
CA PHE A 61 -14.83 -7.35 -4.30
C PHE A 61 -14.65 -5.85 -4.42
N ASP A 62 -15.65 -5.09 -3.99
CA ASP A 62 -15.58 -3.63 -3.91
C ASP A 62 -14.80 -3.17 -2.65
N ALA A 63 -14.65 -1.86 -2.50
CA ALA A 63 -13.97 -1.26 -1.36
C ALA A 63 -14.65 -1.53 -0.01
N ALA A 64 -15.93 -1.93 0.00
CA ALA A 64 -16.67 -2.33 1.20
C ALA A 64 -16.61 -3.85 1.44
N GLY A 65 -15.88 -4.60 0.61
CA GLY A 65 -15.80 -6.07 0.70
C GLY A 65 -17.04 -6.79 0.17
N CYS A 66 -17.93 -6.10 -0.54
CA CYS A 66 -19.11 -6.70 -1.16
C CYS A 66 -18.77 -7.22 -2.56
N LEU A 67 -19.31 -8.39 -2.90
CA LEU A 67 -19.09 -9.00 -4.21
C LEU A 67 -19.95 -8.30 -5.26
N ARG A 68 -19.32 -7.77 -6.32
CA ARG A 68 -20.01 -7.07 -7.40
C ARG A 68 -19.59 -7.57 -8.78
N LYS A 69 -20.55 -7.60 -9.70
CA LYS A 69 -20.30 -7.82 -11.13
C LYS A 69 -20.15 -6.47 -11.84
N PHE A 70 -19.13 -6.38 -12.67
CA PHE A 70 -18.81 -5.24 -13.52
C PHE A 70 -19.10 -5.61 -14.97
N ASN A 71 -19.72 -4.69 -15.72
CA ASN A 71 -20.07 -4.92 -17.12
C ASN A 71 -18.96 -4.45 -18.07
N SER A 72 -18.13 -3.54 -17.61
CA SER A 72 -17.04 -2.94 -18.39
C SER A 72 -15.80 -2.70 -17.53
N PRO A 73 -14.59 -2.76 -18.11
CA PRO A 73 -13.37 -2.39 -17.39
C PRO A 73 -13.38 -0.92 -16.93
N GLU A 74 -14.09 -0.04 -17.62
CA GLU A 74 -14.24 1.37 -17.27
C GLU A 74 -14.96 1.56 -15.93
N GLU A 75 -15.96 0.72 -15.60
CA GLU A 75 -16.62 0.75 -14.29
C GLU A 75 -15.64 0.42 -13.15
N ILE A 76 -14.76 -0.57 -13.37
CA ILE A 76 -13.71 -0.93 -12.41
C ILE A 76 -12.75 0.26 -12.23
N CYS A 77 -12.34 0.89 -13.33
CA CYS A 77 -11.45 2.06 -13.28
C CYS A 77 -12.08 3.24 -12.54
N ALA A 78 -13.37 3.53 -12.76
CA ALA A 78 -14.06 4.64 -12.11
C ALA A 78 -14.18 4.43 -10.59
N GLU A 79 -14.52 3.23 -10.16
CA GLU A 79 -14.60 2.91 -8.73
C GLU A 79 -13.25 2.91 -8.05
N PHE A 80 -12.24 2.34 -8.72
CA PHE A 80 -10.85 2.43 -8.27
C PHE A 80 -10.42 3.88 -8.12
N PHE A 81 -10.76 4.74 -9.08
CA PHE A 81 -10.38 6.15 -9.04
C PHE A 81 -10.96 6.88 -7.83
N GLU A 82 -12.25 6.74 -7.54
CA GLU A 82 -12.87 7.41 -6.38
C GLU A 82 -12.29 6.89 -5.06
N THR A 83 -12.16 5.57 -4.92
CA THR A 83 -11.52 4.95 -3.75
C THR A 83 -10.10 5.47 -3.57
N ARG A 84 -9.33 5.53 -4.66
CA ARG A 84 -7.94 5.95 -4.61
C ARG A 84 -7.79 7.44 -4.31
N LYS A 85 -8.65 8.28 -4.87
CA LYS A 85 -8.72 9.71 -4.59
C LYS A 85 -8.97 9.98 -3.11
N GLN A 86 -9.91 9.28 -2.50
CA GLN A 86 -10.17 9.38 -1.07
C GLN A 86 -8.92 9.00 -0.24
N LYS A 87 -8.23 7.92 -0.61
CA LYS A 87 -6.95 7.54 0.01
C LYS A 87 -5.84 8.58 -0.17
N TYR A 88 -5.79 9.29 -1.29
CA TYR A 88 -4.84 10.40 -1.46
C TYR A 88 -5.14 11.59 -0.54
N ILE A 89 -6.42 11.91 -0.31
CA ILE A 89 -6.84 12.97 0.60
C ILE A 89 -6.45 12.60 2.05
N GLU A 90 -6.77 11.38 2.48
CA GLU A 90 -6.38 10.86 3.80
C GLU A 90 -4.85 10.91 3.99
N ARG A 91 -4.10 10.43 2.99
CA ARG A 91 -2.64 10.46 3.02
C ARG A 91 -2.08 11.88 3.11
N LYS A 92 -2.67 12.83 2.37
CA LYS A 92 -2.26 14.24 2.43
C LYS A 92 -2.47 14.79 3.85
N ALA A 93 -3.66 14.60 4.42
CA ALA A 93 -3.96 15.07 5.77
C ALA A 93 -3.02 14.45 6.84
N PHE A 94 -2.71 13.16 6.70
CA PHE A 94 -1.75 12.49 7.57
C PHE A 94 -0.35 13.11 7.48
N MET A 95 0.15 13.33 6.25
CA MET A 95 1.47 13.94 6.03
C MET A 95 1.51 15.37 6.57
N GLU A 96 0.47 16.17 6.35
CA GLU A 96 0.36 17.54 6.88
C GLU A 96 0.43 17.54 8.41
N GLY A 97 -0.31 16.65 9.09
CA GLY A 97 -0.27 16.53 10.54
C GLY A 97 1.08 16.06 11.08
N MET A 98 1.72 15.11 10.41
CA MET A 98 3.07 14.64 10.77
C MET A 98 4.11 15.75 10.62
N LEU A 99 4.13 16.42 9.47
CA LEU A 99 5.06 17.53 9.20
C LEU A 99 4.85 18.70 10.16
N LYS A 100 3.59 19.04 10.46
CA LYS A 100 3.27 20.07 11.47
C LYS A 100 3.80 19.68 12.85
N SER A 101 3.67 18.41 13.24
CA SER A 101 4.19 17.91 14.51
C SER A 101 5.72 17.94 14.55
N GLN A 102 6.39 17.57 13.46
CA GLN A 102 7.85 17.69 13.34
C GLN A 102 8.31 19.15 13.40
N SER A 103 7.62 20.06 12.71
CA SER A 103 7.88 21.49 12.75
C SER A 103 7.75 22.04 14.17
N ASN A 104 6.67 21.71 14.88
CA ASN A 104 6.47 22.13 16.26
C ASN A 104 7.58 21.61 17.18
N ARG A 105 8.03 20.36 16.99
CA ARG A 105 9.16 19.81 17.75
C ARG A 105 10.43 20.62 17.53
N LEU A 106 10.77 20.91 16.28
CA LEU A 106 11.95 21.72 15.93
C LEU A 106 11.83 23.15 16.50
N THR A 107 10.65 23.76 16.40
CA THR A 107 10.38 25.09 16.99
C THR A 107 10.58 25.08 18.50
N ASN A 108 10.08 24.06 19.21
CA ASN A 108 10.28 23.93 20.65
C ASN A 108 11.74 23.66 21.01
N GLN A 109 12.47 22.87 20.22
CA GLN A 109 13.90 22.66 20.39
C GLN A 109 14.70 23.95 20.22
N ALA A 110 14.42 24.72 19.17
CA ALA A 110 15.08 26.01 18.91
C ALA A 110 14.78 27.02 20.02
N ARG A 111 13.52 27.14 20.43
CA ARG A 111 13.08 28.00 21.54
C ARG A 111 13.77 27.61 22.85
N PHE A 112 13.92 26.32 23.12
CA PHE A 112 14.62 25.82 24.30
C PHE A 112 16.09 26.23 24.30
N ILE A 113 16.79 26.01 23.19
CA ILE A 113 18.22 26.37 23.03
C ILE A 113 18.41 27.88 23.24
N LEU A 114 17.57 28.72 22.61
CA LEU A 114 17.63 30.17 22.78
C LEU A 114 17.38 30.59 24.23
N ALA A 115 16.38 30.02 24.90
CA ALA A 115 16.09 30.31 26.31
C ALA A 115 17.21 29.85 27.25
N LYS A 116 17.92 28.77 26.92
CA LYS A 116 19.10 28.31 27.66
C LYS A 116 20.29 29.26 27.47
N ILE A 117 20.56 29.70 26.24
CA ILE A 117 21.62 30.68 25.94
C ILE A 117 21.37 32.01 26.66
N LYS A 118 20.12 32.46 26.71
CA LYS A 118 19.71 33.68 27.43
C LYS A 118 19.71 33.54 28.96
N GLY A 119 19.99 32.35 29.51
CA GLY A 119 19.98 32.08 30.94
C GLY A 119 18.57 32.00 31.57
N GLU A 120 17.51 32.03 30.76
CA GLU A 120 16.13 31.96 31.24
C GLU A 120 15.74 30.56 31.72
N ILE A 121 16.46 29.53 31.24
CA ILE A 121 16.32 28.14 31.70
C ILE A 121 17.63 27.68 32.29
N VAL A 122 17.58 27.23 33.55
CA VAL A 122 18.72 26.70 34.30
C VAL A 122 18.43 25.25 34.63
N MET A 123 19.28 24.36 34.12
CA MET A 123 19.14 22.90 34.27
C MET A 123 20.20 22.34 35.24
N GLU A 124 21.30 23.07 35.44
CA GLU A 124 22.41 22.64 36.28
C GLU A 124 21.95 22.41 37.73
N ASN A 125 22.32 21.25 38.29
CA ASN A 125 22.01 20.83 39.67
C ASN A 125 20.52 20.81 40.06
N LYS A 126 19.59 20.72 39.10
CA LYS A 126 18.16 20.56 39.37
C LYS A 126 17.69 19.11 39.24
N LYS A 127 16.76 18.71 40.10
CA LYS A 127 16.06 17.41 39.99
C LYS A 127 15.17 17.39 38.74
N LYS A 128 14.99 16.21 38.13
CA LYS A 128 14.18 15.99 36.92
C LYS A 128 12.76 16.60 37.04
N ALA A 129 12.10 16.43 38.19
CA ALA A 129 10.77 17.00 38.44
C ALA A 129 10.75 18.53 38.34
N ALA A 130 11.72 19.21 38.95
CA ALA A 130 11.81 20.67 38.92
C ALA A 130 12.10 21.23 37.52
N ILE A 131 12.87 20.48 36.70
CA ILE A 131 13.12 20.83 35.29
C ILE A 131 11.82 20.73 34.48
N VAL A 132 11.07 19.65 34.67
CA VAL A 132 9.79 19.42 34.00
C VAL A 132 8.78 20.50 34.37
N GLU A 133 8.61 20.81 35.66
CA GLU A 133 7.75 21.90 36.12
C GLU A 133 8.15 23.26 35.53
N GLN A 134 9.45 23.56 35.45
CA GLN A 134 9.93 24.79 34.85
C GLN A 134 9.59 24.88 33.35
N LEU A 135 9.67 23.77 32.63
CA LEU A 135 9.34 23.69 31.20
C LEU A 135 7.82 23.79 30.97
N VAL A 136 6.99 23.15 31.81
CA VAL A 136 5.53 23.30 31.78
C VAL A 136 5.14 24.76 32.06
N LYS A 137 5.69 25.36 33.12
CA LYS A 137 5.40 26.76 33.50
C LYS A 137 5.79 27.75 32.40
N LYS A 138 6.84 27.44 31.65
CA LYS A 138 7.26 28.24 30.48
C LYS A 138 6.45 27.93 29.22
N GLY A 139 5.55 26.96 29.22
CA GLY A 139 4.69 26.62 28.09
C GLY A 139 5.44 25.91 26.96
N PHE A 140 6.34 24.97 27.30
CA PHE A 140 6.90 24.03 26.32
C PHE A 140 5.94 22.85 26.14
N ASP A 141 5.63 22.52 24.89
CA ASP A 141 4.77 21.38 24.62
C ASP A 141 5.51 20.06 24.85
N PRO A 142 4.80 19.03 25.35
CA PRO A 142 5.22 17.63 25.22
C PRO A 142 5.59 17.26 23.79
N ASP A 143 6.44 16.24 23.58
CA ASP A 143 6.88 15.84 22.22
C ASP A 143 5.69 15.71 21.24
N PRO A 144 5.53 16.68 20.32
CA PRO A 144 4.34 16.75 19.47
C PRO A 144 4.29 15.61 18.46
N VAL A 145 5.45 15.02 18.09
CA VAL A 145 5.50 13.88 17.17
C VAL A 145 5.03 12.61 17.84
N LYS A 146 5.46 12.38 19.09
CA LYS A 146 5.02 11.22 19.88
C LYS A 146 3.51 11.26 20.11
N ARG A 147 3.01 12.42 20.57
CA ARG A 147 1.57 12.65 20.76
C ARG A 147 0.76 12.45 19.48
N TRP A 148 1.26 12.94 18.34
CA TRP A 148 0.59 12.74 17.06
C TRP A 148 0.50 11.26 16.68
N LYS A 149 1.58 10.49 16.84
CA LYS A 149 1.60 9.05 16.54
C LYS A 149 0.62 8.26 17.41
N GLU A 150 0.55 8.56 18.70
CA GLU A 150 -0.39 7.91 19.62
C GLU A 150 -1.84 8.21 19.24
N LEU A 151 -2.14 9.46 18.87
CA LEU A 151 -3.47 9.82 18.38
C LEU A 151 -3.85 9.10 17.08
N GLN A 152 -2.89 8.90 16.18
CA GLN A 152 -3.15 8.13 14.94
C GLN A 152 -3.35 6.64 15.26
N LYS A 153 -2.50 6.05 16.12
CA LYS A 153 -2.66 4.65 16.56
C LYS A 153 -4.01 4.42 17.24
N LYS A 154 -4.44 5.34 18.11
CA LYS A 154 -5.77 5.29 18.74
C LYS A 154 -6.89 5.30 17.69
N LYS A 155 -6.84 6.22 16.72
CA LYS A 155 -7.82 6.28 15.63
C LYS A 155 -7.86 5.02 14.78
N GLU A 156 -6.71 4.40 14.53
CA GLU A 156 -6.63 3.15 13.79
C GLU A 156 -7.28 1.99 14.56
N LEU A 157 -7.02 1.87 15.87
CA LEU A 157 -7.64 0.86 16.74
C LEU A 157 -9.16 1.04 16.87
N GLU A 158 -9.63 2.28 16.98
CA GLU A 158 -11.06 2.61 16.97
C GLU A 158 -11.73 2.20 15.64
N GLN A 159 -11.04 2.37 14.51
CA GLN A 159 -11.55 2.01 13.19
C GLN A 159 -11.51 0.51 12.90
N SER A 160 -10.55 -0.24 13.46
CA SER A 160 -10.50 -1.70 13.32
C SER A 160 -11.45 -2.43 14.27
N GLY A 161 -12.06 -1.73 15.24
CA GLY A 161 -12.90 -2.34 16.27
C GLY A 161 -12.09 -3.05 17.36
N GLU A 162 -10.77 -2.87 17.40
CA GLU A 162 -9.85 -3.43 18.39
C GLU A 162 -9.56 -2.42 19.53
N TYR A 163 -10.54 -1.59 19.86
CA TYR A 163 -10.42 -0.61 20.94
C TYR A 163 -10.70 -1.27 22.29
N ASP A 164 -9.67 -1.44 23.11
CA ASP A 164 -9.80 -1.89 24.49
C ASP A 164 -9.79 -0.68 25.44
N ALA A 165 -10.96 -0.36 26.03
CA ALA A 165 -11.11 0.76 26.95
C ALA A 165 -10.30 0.59 28.25
N ALA A 166 -9.90 -0.65 28.59
CA ALA A 166 -9.15 -0.95 29.80
C ALA A 166 -7.68 -0.48 29.75
N GLU A 167 -7.06 -0.43 28.56
CA GLU A 167 -5.66 0.05 28.42
C GLU A 167 -5.54 1.58 28.59
N GLU A 168 -6.61 2.35 28.38
CA GLU A 168 -6.59 3.81 28.54
C GLU A 168 -6.60 4.27 30.00
N GLU A 169 -7.34 3.58 30.87
CA GLU A 169 -7.37 3.88 32.31
C GLU A 169 -5.98 3.64 32.93
N GLU A 170 -5.31 2.56 32.53
CA GLU A 170 -3.97 2.21 33.03
C GLU A 170 -2.87 3.18 32.53
N GLN A 171 -2.96 3.68 31.29
CA GLN A 171 -2.03 4.69 30.78
C GLN A 171 -2.26 6.09 31.37
N MET A 172 -3.50 6.44 31.76
CA MET A 172 -3.80 7.68 32.48
C MET A 172 -3.34 7.64 33.95
N GLU A 173 -3.43 6.48 34.62
CA GLU A 173 -3.01 6.32 36.01
C GLU A 173 -1.48 6.36 36.21
N VAL A 174 -0.71 5.90 35.22
CA VAL A 174 0.76 5.74 35.34
C VAL A 174 1.54 6.93 34.72
N GLY A 175 0.85 7.94 34.14
CA GLY A 175 1.40 8.66 32.97
C GLY A 175 1.51 10.20 32.96
N LEU A 176 1.53 10.94 34.08
CA LEU A 176 1.81 12.41 34.08
C LEU A 176 3.11 12.72 34.84
N PRO A 177 3.96 13.72 34.49
CA PRO A 177 4.33 14.35 33.22
C PRO A 177 5.86 14.24 32.94
N LEU A 178 6.56 13.29 33.58
CA LEU A 178 8.04 13.29 33.66
C LEU A 178 8.78 12.74 32.43
N PHE A 179 8.14 11.93 31.59
CA PHE A 179 8.73 11.37 30.36
C PHE A 179 8.50 12.22 29.10
N TRP A 180 7.63 13.22 29.20
CA TRP A 180 7.07 13.93 28.06
C TRP A 180 7.81 15.20 27.68
N ILE A 181 8.63 15.73 28.58
CA ILE A 181 9.18 17.09 28.53
C ILE A 181 10.72 17.09 28.55
N THR A 182 11.35 15.94 28.81
CA THR A 182 12.80 15.83 28.66
C THR A 182 13.18 15.84 27.18
N PRO A 183 14.05 16.76 26.73
CA PRO A 183 14.57 16.72 25.37
C PRO A 183 15.27 15.38 25.15
N HIS A 184 14.69 14.54 24.29
CA HIS A 184 15.25 13.25 23.88
C HIS A 184 16.49 13.42 22.97
N ILE A 185 17.32 14.43 23.23
CA ILE A 185 18.49 14.77 22.41
C ILE A 185 19.80 14.42 23.14
N TRP A 186 19.81 14.15 24.45
CA TRP A 186 21.10 14.01 25.16
C TRP A 186 21.18 12.92 26.25
N TRP A 187 20.31 11.90 26.21
CA TRP A 187 20.39 10.74 27.13
C TRP A 187 20.62 9.42 26.40
N SER A 188 21.41 9.44 25.33
CA SER A 188 22.06 8.25 24.79
C SER A 188 23.55 8.35 25.05
N ARG A 189 23.95 7.81 26.19
CA ARG A 189 25.29 7.27 26.41
C ARG A 189 25.12 5.95 27.15
#